data_AF-A0A5A9FM89-F1
#
_entry.id   AF-A0A5A9FM89-F1
#
_cell.length_a   1.000
_cell.length_b   1.000
_cell.length_c   1.000
_cell.angle_alpha   90.00
_cell.angle_beta   90.00
_cell.angle_gamma   90.00
#
_symmetry.space_group_name_H-M   'P 1'
#
loop_
_entity.id
_entity.type
_entity.pdbx_description
1 polymer ?
#
loop_
_entity_poly.entity_id
_entity_poly.type
_entity_poly.pdbx_seq_one_letter_code
_entity_poly.pdbx_strand_id
1 'polypeptide(L)'
;MSDRLSTLFLKRRQFLVECGRAAVTALPDGLRPVFLTESLHLNQLVEDYGALRDQFVTRHGMGENLLANHKVAALYIWLLSKVPAKSLFRFPEDAPLESRRLVMATMMNAVIVGLLGIDPSRVDGLLQDDIEYCLLKEAPTNLEWLCCTLHAHCLLNGARTNIPRY
;
A
#
# COMPACT_ATOMS: atom_id res chain seq x y z
N MET A 1 17.11 8.86 -20.76
CA MET A 1 16.40 8.95 -19.45
C MET A 1 14.91 8.60 -19.53
N SER A 2 14.24 8.74 -20.69
CA SER A 2 12.80 8.44 -20.87
C SER A 2 12.42 6.96 -20.67
N ASP A 3 13.19 6.00 -21.22
CA ASP A 3 12.84 4.56 -21.17
C ASP A 3 12.95 3.90 -19.79
N ARG A 4 13.83 4.41 -18.92
CA ARG A 4 13.98 3.87 -17.56
C ARG A 4 12.83 4.30 -16.65
N LEU A 5 12.36 5.53 -16.81
CA LEU A 5 11.22 6.06 -16.06
C LEU A 5 9.92 5.37 -16.47
N SER A 6 9.73 5.11 -17.78
CA SER A 6 8.58 4.34 -18.27
C SER A 6 8.61 2.89 -17.76
N THR A 7 9.77 2.23 -17.74
CA THR A 7 9.90 0.86 -17.23
C THR A 7 9.60 0.76 -15.72
N LEU A 8 10.11 1.70 -14.92
CA LEU A 8 9.86 1.72 -13.47
C LEU A 8 8.40 2.02 -13.14
N PHE A 9 7.80 2.95 -13.87
CA PHE A 9 6.37 3.26 -13.78
C PHE A 9 5.53 2.00 -14.05
N LEU A 10 5.81 1.30 -15.16
CA LEU A 10 5.09 0.08 -15.53
C LEU A 10 5.21 -1.01 -14.47
N LYS A 11 6.40 -1.22 -13.88
CA LYS A 11 6.59 -2.19 -12.79
C LYS A 11 5.78 -1.84 -11.54
N ARG A 12 5.79 -0.57 -11.12
CA ARG A 12 5.03 -0.10 -9.95
C ARG A 12 3.52 -0.22 -10.18
N ARG A 13 3.06 0.10 -11.39
CA ARG A 13 1.67 -0.05 -11.78
C ARG A 13 1.25 -1.52 -11.77
N GLN A 14 2.06 -2.41 -12.37
CA GLN A 14 1.80 -3.84 -12.39
C GLN A 14 1.71 -4.42 -10.97
N PHE A 15 2.60 -4.00 -10.08
CA PHE A 15 2.54 -4.37 -8.67
C PHE A 15 1.21 -3.96 -8.01
N LEU A 16 0.75 -2.72 -8.19
CA LEU A 16 -0.55 -2.28 -7.67
C LEU A 16 -1.72 -3.07 -8.28
N VAL A 17 -1.61 -3.48 -9.54
CA VAL A 17 -2.61 -4.32 -10.20
C VAL A 17 -2.68 -5.71 -9.55
N GLU A 18 -1.54 -6.31 -9.23
CA GLU A 18 -1.47 -7.59 -8.52
C GLU A 18 -2.09 -7.51 -7.13
N CYS A 19 -1.76 -6.47 -6.36
CA CYS A 19 -2.37 -6.22 -5.05
C CYS A 19 -3.89 -6.01 -5.15
N GLY A 20 -4.36 -5.25 -6.14
CA GLY A 20 -5.78 -5.02 -6.38
C GLY A 20 -6.53 -6.28 -6.78
N ARG A 21 -5.91 -7.15 -7.58
CA ARG A 21 -6.46 -8.48 -7.92
C ARG A 21 -6.52 -9.40 -6.73
N ALA A 22 -5.52 -9.40 -5.85
CA ALA A 22 -5.57 -10.17 -4.61
C ALA A 22 -6.73 -9.69 -3.71
N ALA A 23 -6.99 -8.38 -3.66
CA ALA A 23 -8.05 -7.83 -2.82
C ALA A 23 -9.47 -8.26 -3.22
N VAL A 24 -9.72 -8.65 -4.47
CA VAL A 24 -11.05 -9.12 -4.89
C VAL A 24 -11.45 -10.43 -4.23
N THR A 25 -10.49 -11.21 -3.74
CA THR A 25 -10.76 -12.48 -3.06
C THR A 25 -11.09 -12.30 -1.59
N ALA A 26 -11.06 -11.07 -1.07
CA ALA A 26 -11.43 -10.76 0.31
C ALA A 26 -12.92 -11.03 0.61
N LEU A 27 -13.76 -11.04 -0.44
CA LEU A 27 -15.20 -11.20 -0.33
C LEU A 27 -15.67 -12.49 -1.02
N PRO A 28 -16.77 -13.10 -0.52
CA PRO A 28 -17.39 -14.26 -1.15
C PRO A 28 -17.92 -13.88 -2.54
N ASP A 29 -18.14 -14.89 -3.41
CA ASP A 29 -18.45 -14.70 -4.84
C ASP A 29 -19.60 -13.72 -5.11
N GLY A 30 -20.68 -13.76 -4.31
CA GLY A 30 -21.83 -12.86 -4.48
C GLY A 30 -21.55 -11.39 -4.17
N LEU A 31 -20.52 -11.09 -3.39
CA LEU A 31 -20.10 -9.73 -3.00
C LEU A 31 -18.77 -9.34 -3.64
N ARG A 32 -18.20 -10.19 -4.51
CA ARG A 32 -16.87 -10.00 -5.07
C ARG A 32 -16.84 -8.76 -5.98
N PRO A 33 -15.96 -7.78 -5.70
CA PRO A 33 -15.83 -6.62 -6.55
C PRO A 33 -15.02 -6.96 -7.81
N VAL A 34 -15.19 -6.15 -8.84
CA VAL A 34 -14.32 -6.15 -10.01
C VAL A 34 -13.24 -5.08 -9.82
N PHE A 35 -11.98 -5.48 -9.87
CA PHE A 35 -10.87 -4.53 -9.85
C PHE A 35 -10.70 -3.85 -11.22
N LEU A 36 -10.59 -2.52 -11.23
CA LEU A 36 -10.52 -1.69 -12.42
C LEU A 36 -9.06 -1.50 -12.85
N THR A 37 -8.53 -2.48 -13.61
CA THR A 37 -7.11 -2.48 -14.03
C THR A 37 -6.70 -1.28 -14.87
N GLU A 38 -7.65 -0.63 -15.56
CA GLU A 38 -7.43 0.56 -16.39
C GLU A 38 -7.78 1.86 -15.65
N SER A 39 -7.93 1.83 -14.32
CA SER A 39 -8.24 3.04 -13.56
C SER A 39 -7.12 4.08 -13.68
N LEU A 40 -7.49 5.30 -14.08
CA LEU A 40 -6.59 6.45 -14.07
C LEU A 40 -6.02 6.76 -12.68
N HIS A 41 -6.74 6.36 -11.62
CA HIS A 41 -6.27 6.52 -10.24
C HIS A 41 -5.05 5.63 -9.94
N LEU A 42 -4.86 4.50 -10.65
CA LEU A 42 -3.64 3.71 -10.52
C LEU A 42 -2.42 4.44 -11.08
N ASN A 43 -2.60 5.14 -12.21
CA ASN A 43 -1.53 5.96 -12.78
C ASN A 43 -1.18 7.11 -11.83
N GLN A 44 -2.20 7.83 -11.33
CA GLN A 44 -2.01 8.92 -10.38
C GLN A 44 -1.31 8.44 -9.10
N LEU A 45 -1.67 7.27 -8.57
CA LEU A 45 -1.01 6.69 -7.40
C LEU A 45 0.50 6.47 -7.62
N VAL A 46 0.90 6.02 -8.81
CA VAL A 46 2.32 5.80 -9.13
C VAL A 46 3.07 7.11 -9.29
N GLU A 47 2.43 8.12 -9.88
CA GLU A 47 2.99 9.48 -10.03
C GLU A 47 3.13 10.18 -8.68
N ASP A 48 2.07 10.19 -7.87
CA ASP A 48 2.05 10.76 -6.52
C ASP A 48 3.08 10.08 -5.61
N TYR A 49 3.23 8.76 -5.74
CA TYR A 49 4.28 8.02 -5.06
C TYR A 49 5.66 8.51 -5.47
N GLY A 50 5.90 8.71 -6.77
CA GLY A 50 7.17 9.25 -7.28
C GLY A 50 7.48 10.61 -6.67
N ALA A 51 6.53 11.54 -6.73
CA ALA A 51 6.68 12.89 -6.18
C ALA A 51 6.91 12.87 -4.66
N LEU A 52 6.13 12.09 -3.92
CA LEU A 52 6.23 12.03 -2.46
C LEU A 52 7.53 11.34 -2.01
N ARG A 53 7.96 10.30 -2.71
CA ARG A 53 9.26 9.65 -2.50
C ARG A 53 10.38 10.66 -2.67
N ASP A 54 10.39 11.41 -3.76
CA ASP A 54 11.48 12.32 -4.08
C ASP A 54 11.57 13.44 -3.04
N GLN A 55 10.42 14.00 -2.60
CA GLN A 55 10.37 14.92 -1.46
C GLN A 55 10.95 14.31 -0.18
N PHE A 56 10.60 13.05 0.12
CA PHE A 56 11.06 12.35 1.32
C PHE A 56 12.58 12.13 1.30
N VAL A 57 13.13 11.71 0.15
CA VAL A 57 14.57 11.51 -0.06
C VAL A 57 15.33 12.84 0.15
N THR A 58 14.87 13.92 -0.49
CA THR A 58 15.48 15.25 -0.37
C THR A 58 15.43 15.77 1.08
N ARG A 59 14.29 15.68 1.76
CA ARG A 59 14.11 16.21 3.12
C ARG A 59 15.01 15.53 4.14
N HIS A 60 15.29 14.24 3.98
CA HIS A 60 16.05 13.45 4.95
C HIS A 60 17.53 13.31 4.61
N GLY A 61 18.04 14.01 3.59
CA GLY A 61 19.46 13.95 3.20
C GLY A 61 19.93 12.54 2.83
N MET A 62 18.98 11.65 2.52
CA MET A 62 19.28 10.31 2.03
C MET A 62 19.64 10.52 0.56
N GLY A 63 20.89 10.29 0.15
CA GLY A 63 21.29 10.35 -1.26
C GLY A 63 20.54 9.33 -2.11
N GLU A 64 21.15 8.77 -3.17
CA GLU A 64 20.55 7.67 -3.96
C GLU A 64 20.29 6.37 -3.16
N ASN A 65 20.43 6.38 -1.83
CA ASN A 65 20.04 5.29 -0.96
C ASN A 65 18.55 4.97 -1.14
N LEU A 66 18.28 3.76 -1.63
CA LEU A 66 16.94 3.21 -1.77
C LEU A 66 16.21 3.31 -0.43
N LEU A 67 15.07 4.02 -0.41
CA LEU A 67 14.17 4.03 0.74
C LEU A 67 13.97 2.59 1.22
N ALA A 68 14.14 2.37 2.52
CA ALA A 68 13.85 1.07 3.11
C ALA A 68 12.41 0.64 2.82
N ASN A 69 12.18 -0.66 2.60
CA ASN A 69 10.90 -1.17 2.10
C ASN A 69 9.69 -0.78 2.98
N HIS A 70 9.85 -0.64 4.30
CA HIS A 70 8.78 -0.16 5.19
C HIS A 70 8.38 1.29 4.93
N LYS A 71 9.32 2.17 4.55
CA LYS A 71 9.01 3.54 4.13
C LYS A 71 8.31 3.54 2.79
N VAL A 72 8.74 2.68 1.87
CA VAL A 72 8.07 2.50 0.56
C VAL A 72 6.63 2.02 0.76
N ALA A 73 6.42 1.02 1.62
CA ALA A 73 5.09 0.53 1.97
C ALA A 73 4.25 1.64 2.61
N ALA A 74 4.78 2.35 3.62
CA ALA A 74 4.09 3.45 4.28
C ALA A 74 3.60 4.52 3.29
N LEU A 75 4.43 4.90 2.33
CA LEU A 75 4.06 5.86 1.28
C LEU A 75 2.88 5.36 0.44
N TYR A 76 2.90 4.10 0.01
CA TYR A 76 1.78 3.53 -0.75
C TYR A 76 0.50 3.43 0.08
N ILE A 77 0.59 2.98 1.34
CA ILE A 77 -0.58 2.88 2.22
C ILE A 77 -1.18 4.27 2.48
N TRP A 78 -0.34 5.28 2.71
CA TRP A 78 -0.77 6.67 2.88
C TRP A 78 -1.47 7.24 1.65
N LEU A 79 -1.02 6.89 0.45
CA LEU A 79 -1.66 7.32 -0.79
C LEU A 79 -2.98 6.57 -1.02
N LEU A 80 -2.98 5.25 -0.82
CA LEU A 80 -4.18 4.42 -0.96
C LEU A 80 -5.29 4.82 0.02
N SER A 81 -4.96 5.29 1.24
CA SER A 81 -5.97 5.70 2.23
C SER A 81 -6.73 6.97 1.83
N LYS A 82 -6.23 7.68 0.80
CA LYS A 82 -6.88 8.86 0.23
C LYS A 82 -7.72 8.53 -1.00
N VAL A 83 -7.56 7.34 -1.58
CA VAL A 83 -8.29 6.94 -2.79
C VAL A 83 -9.63 6.31 -2.42
N PRO A 84 -10.76 6.81 -2.94
CA PRO A 84 -12.05 6.16 -2.74
C PRO A 84 -12.05 4.74 -3.33
N ALA A 85 -12.56 3.74 -2.59
CA ALA A 85 -12.60 2.36 -3.07
C ALA A 85 -13.28 2.22 -4.45
N LYS A 86 -14.35 2.99 -4.69
CA LYS A 86 -15.07 3.02 -5.97
C LYS A 86 -14.23 3.49 -7.19
N SER A 87 -13.11 4.16 -6.94
CA SER A 87 -12.19 4.59 -7.98
C SER A 87 -11.27 3.46 -8.46
N LEU A 88 -11.13 2.39 -7.67
CA LEU A 88 -10.28 1.24 -7.96
C LEU A 88 -11.08 -0.05 -8.16
N PHE A 89 -12.29 -0.11 -7.61
CA PHE A 89 -13.13 -1.29 -7.61
C PHE A 89 -14.57 -0.93 -7.99
N ARG A 90 -15.20 -1.80 -8.79
CA ARG A 90 -16.65 -1.79 -9.00
C ARG A 90 -17.27 -2.85 -8.09
N PHE A 91 -18.08 -2.41 -7.14
CA PHE A 91 -18.79 -3.28 -6.21
C PHE A 91 -20.19 -3.62 -6.76
N PRO A 92 -20.74 -4.80 -6.41
CA PRO A 92 -22.17 -5.07 -6.56
C PRO A 92 -23.03 -4.00 -5.85
N GLU A 93 -24.25 -3.77 -6.34
CA GLU A 93 -25.15 -2.73 -5.80
C GLU A 93 -25.56 -2.99 -4.34
N ASP A 94 -25.66 -4.26 -3.97
CA ASP A 94 -26.01 -4.78 -2.65
C ASP A 94 -24.82 -4.89 -1.69
N ALA A 95 -23.60 -4.57 -2.13
CA ALA A 95 -22.41 -4.68 -1.30
C ALA A 95 -22.42 -3.66 -0.14
N PRO A 96 -22.33 -4.13 1.14
CA PRO A 96 -22.25 -3.26 2.31
C PRO A 96 -21.09 -2.26 2.23
N LEU A 97 -21.18 -1.17 2.98
CA LEU A 97 -20.09 -0.17 3.05
C LEU A 97 -18.82 -0.78 3.65
N GLU A 98 -18.98 -1.67 4.62
CA GLU A 98 -17.92 -2.42 5.30
C GLU A 98 -17.12 -3.27 4.31
N SER A 99 -17.78 -3.84 3.29
CA SER A 99 -17.13 -4.60 2.22
C SER A 99 -16.11 -3.76 1.44
N ARG A 100 -16.40 -2.47 1.25
CA ARG A 100 -15.48 -1.55 0.56
C ARG A 100 -14.23 -1.30 1.40
N ARG A 101 -14.40 -1.15 2.72
CA ARG A 101 -13.30 -0.96 3.65
C ARG A 101 -12.42 -2.21 3.70
N LEU A 102 -13.03 -3.39 3.84
CA LEU A 102 -12.32 -4.66 3.87
C LEU A 102 -11.48 -4.85 2.62
N VAL A 103 -12.04 -4.63 1.43
CA VAL A 103 -11.31 -4.77 0.16
C VAL A 103 -10.13 -3.79 0.06
N MET A 104 -10.32 -2.54 0.48
CA MET A 104 -9.21 -1.57 0.51
C MET A 104 -8.13 -1.99 1.51
N ALA A 105 -8.51 -2.46 2.70
CA ALA A 105 -7.58 -2.94 3.70
C ALA A 105 -6.80 -4.17 3.22
N THR A 106 -7.47 -5.10 2.52
CA THR A 106 -6.80 -6.26 1.90
C THR A 106 -5.83 -5.84 0.80
N MET A 107 -6.18 -4.85 -0.04
CA MET A 107 -5.26 -4.31 -1.04
C MET A 107 -4.01 -3.70 -0.39
N MET A 108 -4.20 -2.92 0.68
CA MET A 108 -3.12 -2.34 1.48
C MET A 108 -2.23 -3.42 2.12
N ASN A 109 -2.83 -4.47 2.68
CA ASN A 109 -2.09 -5.60 3.22
C ASN A 109 -1.27 -6.33 2.16
N ALA A 110 -1.83 -6.56 0.97
CA ALA A 110 -1.09 -7.13 -0.15
C ALA A 110 0.11 -6.27 -0.57
N VAL A 111 -0.01 -4.94 -0.50
CA VAL A 111 1.11 -4.01 -0.73
C VAL A 111 2.21 -4.19 0.31
N ILE A 112 1.84 -4.27 1.59
CA ILE A 112 2.81 -4.43 2.69
C ILE A 112 3.55 -5.76 2.57
N VAL A 113 2.80 -6.86 2.42
CA VAL A 113 3.36 -8.22 2.23
C VAL A 113 4.32 -8.23 1.03
N GLY A 114 3.88 -7.71 -0.12
CA GLY A 114 4.68 -7.74 -1.35
C GLY A 114 5.96 -6.92 -1.27
N LEU A 115 5.95 -5.78 -0.57
CA LEU A 115 7.13 -4.92 -0.41
C LEU A 115 8.06 -5.38 0.71
N LEU A 116 7.51 -5.90 1.80
CA LEU A 116 8.30 -6.32 2.96
C LEU A 116 8.82 -7.76 2.84
N GLY A 117 8.27 -8.55 1.91
CA GLY A 117 8.60 -9.97 1.77
C GLY A 117 8.23 -10.77 3.02
N ILE A 118 7.18 -10.33 3.72
CA ILE A 118 6.65 -11.00 4.91
C ILE A 118 5.75 -12.14 4.45
N ASP A 119 5.82 -13.28 5.13
CA ASP A 119 4.86 -14.38 4.93
C ASP A 119 3.45 -13.90 5.34
N PRO A 120 2.44 -13.95 4.45
CA PRO A 120 1.07 -13.54 4.77
C PRO A 120 0.50 -14.20 6.03
N SER A 121 0.90 -15.44 6.34
CA SER A 121 0.45 -16.16 7.55
C SER A 121 1.00 -15.59 8.85
N ARG A 122 2.04 -14.74 8.76
CA ARG A 122 2.70 -14.06 9.90
C ARG A 122 2.24 -12.60 10.06
N VAL A 123 1.33 -12.15 9.20
CA VAL A 123 0.67 -10.86 9.38
C VAL A 123 -0.37 -11.03 10.49
N ASP A 124 -0.02 -10.55 11.68
CA ASP A 124 -0.91 -10.57 12.85
C ASP A 124 -2.16 -9.69 12.60
N GLY A 125 -3.27 -9.99 13.27
CA GLY A 125 -4.52 -9.23 13.19
C GLY A 125 -4.35 -7.74 13.50
N LEU A 126 -3.36 -7.41 14.33
CA LEU A 126 -2.97 -6.04 14.66
C LEU A 126 -2.62 -5.17 13.44
N LEU A 127 -2.01 -5.75 12.38
CA LEU A 127 -1.68 -4.97 11.17
C LEU A 127 -2.94 -4.65 10.36
N GLN A 128 -3.90 -5.57 10.30
CA GLN A 128 -5.20 -5.32 9.67
C GLN A 128 -5.95 -4.21 10.43
N ASP A 129 -5.93 -4.24 11.77
CA ASP A 129 -6.55 -3.20 12.60
C ASP A 129 -5.91 -1.83 12.37
N ASP A 130 -4.56 -1.75 12.32
CA ASP A 130 -3.84 -0.51 12.03
C ASP A 130 -4.15 0.06 10.63
N ILE A 131 -4.35 -0.81 9.64
CA ILE A 131 -4.74 -0.42 8.27
C ILE A 131 -6.19 0.06 8.22
N GLU A 132 -7.09 -0.65 8.88
CA GLU A 132 -8.49 -0.22 8.98
C GLU A 132 -8.60 1.12 9.71
N TYR A 133 -7.80 1.32 10.74
CA TYR A 133 -7.68 2.59 11.44
C TYR A 133 -7.16 3.72 10.53
N CYS A 134 -6.18 3.43 9.65
CA CYS A 134 -5.74 4.37 8.61
C CYS A 134 -6.89 4.74 7.65
N LEU A 135 -7.73 3.77 7.27
CA LEU A 135 -8.88 3.97 6.36
C LEU A 135 -10.01 4.78 7.01
N LEU A 136 -10.21 4.63 8.32
CA LEU A 136 -11.15 5.45 9.08
C LEU A 136 -10.70 6.91 9.20
N LYS A 137 -9.43 7.20 8.86
CA LYS A 137 -8.77 8.51 9.03
C LYS A 137 -8.81 9.01 10.48
N GLU A 138 -9.10 8.12 11.43
CA GLU A 138 -9.27 8.47 12.84
C GLU A 138 -7.93 8.61 13.58
N ALA A 139 -6.84 7.98 13.12
CA ALA A 139 -5.49 8.54 13.20
C ALA A 139 -4.42 7.77 12.39
N PRO A 140 -4.02 8.31 11.23
CA PRO A 140 -2.59 8.43 10.99
C PRO A 140 -2.27 9.89 11.25
N THR A 141 -1.87 10.21 12.48
CA THR A 141 -1.47 11.58 12.88
C THR A 141 -0.42 12.16 11.93
N ASN A 142 0.37 11.31 11.26
CA ASN A 142 1.16 11.62 10.07
C ASN A 142 1.75 10.33 9.43
N LEU A 143 2.41 10.48 8.28
CA LEU A 143 3.17 9.42 7.58
C LEU A 143 4.30 8.79 8.42
N GLU A 144 4.81 9.51 9.43
CA GLU A 144 5.92 9.08 10.29
C GLU A 144 5.49 7.95 11.23
N TRP A 145 4.30 8.07 11.83
CA TRP A 145 3.72 6.98 12.64
C TRP A 145 3.62 5.67 11.84
N LEU A 146 3.07 5.73 10.63
CA LEU A 146 2.93 4.56 9.76
C LEU A 146 4.27 3.94 9.36
N CYS A 147 5.30 4.77 9.16
CA CYS A 147 6.66 4.28 8.93
C CYS A 147 7.19 3.51 10.15
N CYS A 148 6.95 4.01 11.37
CA CYS A 148 7.37 3.36 12.61
C CYS A 148 6.64 2.04 12.84
N THR A 149 5.33 1.99 12.64
CA THR A 149 4.52 0.77 12.75
C THR A 149 5.03 -0.32 11.80
N LEU A 150 5.18 0.01 10.51
CA LEU A 150 5.68 -0.95 9.53
C LEU A 150 7.15 -1.34 9.78
N HIS A 151 7.95 -0.45 10.36
CA HIS A 151 9.31 -0.77 10.79
C HIS A 151 9.32 -1.82 11.92
N ALA A 152 8.46 -1.65 12.93
CA ALA A 152 8.32 -2.62 14.02
C ALA A 152 7.89 -4.00 13.51
N HIS A 153 6.93 -4.05 12.57
CA HIS A 153 6.52 -5.31 11.94
C HIS A 153 7.65 -5.99 11.16
N CYS A 154 8.51 -5.23 10.49
CA CYS A 154 9.70 -5.80 9.83
C CYS A 154 10.64 -6.46 10.85
N LEU A 155 10.91 -5.78 11.97
CA LEU A 155 11.81 -6.28 13.01
C LEU A 155 11.29 -7.57 13.64
N LEU A 156 9.99 -7.62 13.98
CA LEU A 156 9.34 -8.79 14.59
C LEU A 156 9.33 -10.01 13.65
N ASN A 157 9.22 -9.77 12.34
CA ASN A 157 9.19 -10.85 11.35
C ASN A 157 10.58 -11.30 10.87
N GLY A 158 11.66 -10.68 11.36
CA GLY A 158 13.03 -10.97 10.92
C GLY A 158 13.36 -10.44 9.52
N ALA A 159 12.51 -9.58 8.96
CA ALA A 159 12.77 -8.95 7.67
C ALA A 159 13.91 -7.94 7.81
N ARG A 160 14.82 -7.91 6.82
CA ARG A 160 15.92 -6.94 6.80
C ARG A 160 15.34 -5.53 6.67
N THR A 161 15.38 -4.76 7.75
CA THR A 161 15.20 -3.32 7.67
C THR A 161 16.53 -2.75 7.17
N ASN A 162 16.54 -1.97 6.09
CA ASN A 162 17.75 -1.27 5.63
C ASN A 162 18.18 -0.14 6.61
N ILE A 163 17.79 -0.24 7.88
CA ILE A 163 18.13 0.70 8.95
C ILE A 163 19.18 -0.01 9.83
N PRO A 164 20.36 0.61 10.05
CA PRO A 164 21.36 0.05 10.96
C PRO A 164 20.75 -0.18 12.34
N ARG A 165 20.98 -1.36 12.92
CA ARG A 165 20.71 -1.60 14.34
C ARG A 165 21.79 -0.86 15.12
N TYR A 166 21.43 0.22 15.80
CA TYR A 166 22.30 0.90 16.78
C TYR A 166 22.29 0.12 18.10
#